data_AF-A0A1Y3ZMG0-F1
#
_entry.id   AF-A0A1Y3ZMG0-F1
#
_cell.length_a   1.000
_cell.length_b   1.000
_cell.length_c   1.000
_cell.angle_alpha   90.00
_cell.angle_beta   90.00
_cell.angle_gamma   90.00
#
_symmetry.space_group_name_H-M   'P 1'
#
loop_
_entity.id
_entity.type
_entity.pdbx_description
1 polymer ?
#
loop_
_entity_poly.entity_id
_entity_poly.type
_entity_poly.pdbx_seq_one_letter_code
_entity_poly.pdbx_strand_id
1 'polypeptide(L)'
;MNRSKLSQHTKIGDTLHTPFTGYLGNRMKETSWSRDKLPQFIWIALIFSTFDRNYAFKVLSDIIKELKKQQICIAELSEVLSLKEQEQEKWFDIIDMFIPKEVLSPLSIVFSSREYPYFFNRYCMPELDLELKITKLMQAIEKNLSFHSHESTDICFIVIWFYISAKKMLFSRECTMSTRALTEYYKHSHDEEVMSDYRPIIRATMQGLSVFMDGSFSHKFWDQLAQITSCKPMIIDYIHEDITMNKEFLTDSMKTLEFIGANVKDKYQSAKYTISMGIVTYIIKLYAEILDHELQNTISSRILFRTIVEAYINLKYLLYKEPSTPDVFEKFQSYGLGKYKLVMAKLREGKYQKDPDAHINSKLLEVYVNEVKDEEFTPINLGYFDKDNIRKKFELVGEMELYEIYYDYDTNYVHAFWGAIRESAMLLCDNPSHLYHNVPDYTMEQMLSDIDHDCIMVLKKVFSTISSYIELPDFFVNKYDMRC
;
A
#
# COMPACT_ATOMS: atom_id res chain seq x y z
N MET A 1 9.23 11.77 12.16
CA MET A 1 9.33 10.78 13.27
C MET A 1 9.94 9.51 12.71
N ASN A 2 10.81 8.83 13.47
CA ASN A 2 11.30 7.51 13.09
C ASN A 2 10.14 6.51 13.13
N ARG A 3 10.05 5.63 12.14
CA ARG A 3 9.02 4.58 12.09
C ARG A 3 9.31 3.54 13.17
N SER A 4 8.28 3.05 13.86
CA SER A 4 8.44 2.04 14.90
C SER A 4 8.83 0.68 14.31
N LYS A 5 9.76 -0.02 14.96
CA LYS A 5 10.12 -1.40 14.65
C LYS A 5 9.02 -2.35 15.12
N LEU A 6 8.90 -3.53 14.50
CA LEU A 6 7.92 -4.56 14.90
C LEU A 6 8.04 -4.91 16.40
N SER A 7 9.27 -4.97 16.93
CA SER A 7 9.53 -5.23 18.36
C SER A 7 8.98 -4.18 19.33
N GLN A 8 8.57 -3.01 18.84
CA GLN A 8 7.95 -1.95 19.63
C GLN A 8 6.41 -2.01 19.59
N HIS A 9 5.85 -2.95 18.82
CA HIS A 9 4.40 -3.16 18.75
C HIS A 9 3.95 -4.09 19.88
N THR A 10 2.73 -3.87 20.37
CA THR A 10 2.14 -4.69 21.44
C THR A 10 1.06 -5.59 20.87
N LYS A 11 1.12 -6.90 21.14
CA LYS A 11 0.09 -7.86 20.74
C LYS A 11 -1.08 -7.81 21.72
N ILE A 12 -2.29 -7.58 21.21
CA ILE A 12 -3.54 -7.66 21.96
C ILE A 12 -4.48 -8.56 21.17
N GLY A 13 -4.83 -9.73 21.71
CA GLY A 13 -5.53 -10.77 20.94
C GLY A 13 -4.72 -11.18 19.70
N ASP A 14 -5.36 -11.11 18.53
CA ASP A 14 -4.74 -11.46 17.23
C ASP A 14 -4.19 -10.23 16.47
N THR A 15 -4.13 -9.06 17.11
CA THR A 15 -3.70 -7.81 16.48
C THR A 15 -2.40 -7.27 17.09
N LEU A 16 -1.50 -6.78 16.24
CA LEU A 16 -0.32 -6.02 16.64
C LEU A 16 -0.63 -4.52 16.57
N HIS A 17 -0.54 -3.84 17.70
CA HIS A 17 -0.79 -2.41 17.81
C HIS A 17 0.53 -1.64 17.80
N THR A 18 0.58 -0.55 17.04
CA THR A 18 1.69 0.41 17.09
C THR A 18 1.72 1.07 18.48
N PRO A 19 2.83 1.72 18.88
CA PRO A 19 2.86 2.48 20.13
C PRO A 19 1.68 3.45 20.27
N PHE A 20 1.30 4.15 19.19
CA PHE A 20 0.17 5.08 19.24
C PHE A 20 -1.17 4.38 19.35
N THR A 21 -1.43 3.35 18.53
CA THR A 21 -2.75 2.69 18.54
C THR A 21 -2.96 1.84 19.79
N GLY A 22 -1.90 1.28 20.37
CA GLY A 22 -1.96 0.49 21.60
C GLY A 22 -2.29 1.32 22.85
N TYR A 23 -1.71 2.52 22.97
CA TYR A 23 -1.94 3.39 24.13
C TYR A 23 -3.15 4.33 23.98
N LEU A 24 -3.38 4.85 22.77
CA LEU A 24 -4.34 5.95 22.55
C LEU A 24 -5.49 5.59 21.60
N GLY A 25 -5.50 4.41 20.98
CA GLY A 25 -6.39 4.09 19.85
C GLY A 25 -7.87 4.37 20.10
N ASN A 26 -8.44 3.89 21.21
CA ASN A 26 -9.86 4.11 21.52
C ASN A 26 -10.18 5.50 22.10
N ARG A 27 -9.16 6.31 22.40
CA ARG A 27 -9.28 7.63 23.04
C ARG A 27 -9.08 8.79 22.07
N MET A 28 -8.66 8.52 20.84
CA MET A 28 -8.44 9.51 19.80
C MET A 28 -9.35 9.23 18.61
N LYS A 29 -9.82 10.30 17.98
CA LYS A 29 -10.42 10.23 16.65
C LYS A 29 -9.39 10.77 15.66
N GLU A 30 -9.12 10.00 14.62
CA GLU A 30 -8.25 10.44 13.53
C GLU A 30 -9.01 11.42 12.62
N THR A 31 -8.35 12.50 12.23
CA THR A 31 -8.83 13.46 11.24
C THR A 31 -7.72 13.75 10.25
N SER A 32 -8.07 13.97 8.99
CA SER A 32 -7.14 14.27 7.91
C SER A 32 -7.04 15.77 7.68
N TRP A 33 -5.82 16.31 7.66
CA TRP A 33 -5.60 17.70 7.25
C TRP A 33 -6.08 17.96 5.82
N SER A 34 -5.60 17.16 4.86
CA SER A 34 -5.94 17.36 3.45
C SER A 34 -7.42 17.18 3.19
N ARG A 35 -8.03 16.11 3.72
CA ARG A 35 -9.45 15.82 3.46
C ARG A 35 -10.38 16.75 4.24
N ASP A 36 -10.12 16.97 5.53
CA ASP A 36 -11.11 17.57 6.42
C ASP A 36 -10.84 19.06 6.68
N LYS A 37 -9.57 19.48 6.78
CA LYS A 37 -9.20 20.83 7.26
C LYS A 37 -8.81 21.80 6.15
N LEU A 38 -8.03 21.36 5.15
CA LEU A 38 -7.55 22.23 4.07
C LEU A 38 -8.68 22.98 3.35
N PRO A 39 -9.84 22.35 3.01
CA PRO A 39 -10.95 23.06 2.38
C PRO A 39 -11.47 24.26 3.20
N GLN A 40 -11.39 24.20 4.53
CA GLN A 40 -11.83 25.30 5.41
C GLN A 40 -10.92 26.53 5.29
N PHE A 41 -9.65 26.32 4.97
CA PHE A 41 -8.62 27.36 4.94
C PHE A 41 -8.09 27.63 3.54
N ILE A 42 -8.76 27.11 2.50
CA ILE A 42 -8.33 27.21 1.11
C ILE A 42 -8.21 28.67 0.64
N TRP A 43 -9.03 29.58 1.18
CA TRP A 43 -8.95 31.01 0.87
C TRP A 43 -7.64 31.64 1.39
N ILE A 44 -7.12 31.16 2.53
CA ILE A 44 -5.80 31.56 3.06
C ILE A 44 -4.70 30.98 2.17
N ALA A 45 -4.84 29.73 1.74
CA ALA A 45 -3.91 29.08 0.82
C ALA A 45 -3.80 29.83 -0.51
N LEU A 46 -4.91 30.35 -1.06
CA LEU A 46 -4.92 31.14 -2.28
C LEU A 46 -4.16 32.47 -2.14
N ILE A 47 -4.25 33.12 -0.97
CA ILE A 47 -3.48 34.34 -0.67
C ILE A 47 -1.99 34.03 -0.66
N PHE A 48 -1.56 32.99 0.06
CA PHE A 48 -0.15 32.55 0.07
C PHE A 48 0.34 32.03 -1.29
N SER A 49 -0.55 31.53 -2.13
CA SER A 49 -0.21 31.06 -3.48
C SER A 49 -0.09 32.21 -4.47
N THR A 50 -0.72 33.36 -4.19
CA THR A 50 -0.71 34.54 -5.05
C THR A 50 0.41 35.52 -4.71
N PHE A 51 0.69 35.71 -3.41
CA PHE A 51 1.65 36.69 -2.94
C PHE A 51 2.89 36.05 -2.35
N ASP A 52 3.99 36.80 -2.26
CA ASP A 52 5.14 36.36 -1.47
C ASP A 52 4.76 36.19 0.01
N ARG A 53 5.47 35.30 0.70
CA ARG A 53 5.18 34.91 2.08
C ARG A 53 5.06 36.10 3.04
N ASN A 54 5.96 37.07 2.94
CA ASN A 54 6.00 38.21 3.86
C ASN A 54 4.82 39.16 3.62
N TYR A 55 4.51 39.44 2.36
CA TYR A 55 3.34 40.24 2.00
C TYR A 55 2.04 39.53 2.38
N ALA A 56 1.92 38.22 2.15
CA ALA A 56 0.76 37.42 2.56
C ALA A 56 0.52 37.51 4.08
N PHE A 57 1.56 37.37 4.90
CA PHE A 57 1.44 37.56 6.36
C PHE A 57 0.96 38.95 6.74
N LYS A 58 1.50 39.99 6.09
CA LYS A 58 1.09 41.38 6.35
C LYS A 58 -0.40 41.57 6.05
N VAL A 59 -0.83 41.17 4.86
CA VAL A 59 -2.22 41.24 4.40
C VAL A 59 -3.15 40.50 5.36
N LEU A 60 -2.83 39.25 5.70
CA LEU A 60 -3.65 38.45 6.61
C LEU A 60 -3.68 39.02 8.03
N SER A 61 -2.58 39.59 8.52
CA SER A 61 -2.55 40.30 9.80
C SER A 61 -3.49 41.51 9.81
N ASP A 62 -3.52 42.28 8.72
CA ASP A 62 -4.39 43.46 8.61
C ASP A 62 -5.86 43.07 8.46
N ILE A 63 -6.17 42.01 7.69
CA ILE A 63 -7.51 41.39 7.64
C ILE A 63 -7.97 40.97 9.03
N ILE A 64 -7.14 40.23 9.79
CA ILE A 64 -7.48 39.78 11.15
C ILE A 64 -7.80 40.97 12.07
N LYS A 65 -7.03 42.06 11.98
CA LYS A 65 -7.27 43.27 12.79
C LYS A 65 -8.62 43.91 12.48
N GLU A 66 -8.98 44.06 11.21
CA GLU A 66 -10.27 44.68 10.83
C GLU A 66 -11.46 43.77 11.18
N LEU A 67 -11.36 42.46 10.91
CA LEU A 67 -12.39 41.49 11.30
C LEU A 67 -12.61 41.45 12.81
N LYS A 68 -11.53 41.59 13.60
CA LYS A 68 -11.60 41.68 15.06
C LYS A 68 -12.36 42.93 15.53
N LYS A 69 -12.15 44.09 14.89
CA LYS A 69 -12.91 45.32 15.22
C LYS A 69 -14.40 45.15 14.98
N GLN A 70 -14.77 44.42 13.93
CA GLN A 70 -16.16 44.11 13.59
C GLN A 70 -16.74 42.90 14.36
N GLN A 71 -15.95 42.26 15.23
CA GLN A 71 -16.33 41.07 16.02
C GLN A 71 -16.74 39.85 15.17
N ILE A 72 -16.24 39.73 13.94
CA ILE A 72 -16.50 38.63 12.99
C ILE A 72 -15.21 37.93 12.55
N CYS A 73 -14.31 37.68 13.50
CA CYS A 73 -12.99 37.09 13.25
C CYS A 73 -13.08 35.56 13.14
N ILE A 74 -13.41 35.09 11.93
CA ILE A 74 -13.63 33.67 11.58
C ILE A 74 -12.65 33.28 10.47
N ALA A 75 -11.98 32.12 10.62
CA ALA A 75 -11.04 31.59 9.63
C ALA A 75 -11.68 30.53 8.72
N GLU A 76 -12.59 29.73 9.26
CA GLU A 76 -13.26 28.62 8.60
C GLU A 76 -14.21 29.14 7.52
N LEU A 77 -13.92 28.80 6.27
CA LEU A 77 -14.75 29.24 5.15
C LEU A 77 -16.19 28.75 5.26
N SER A 78 -16.42 27.54 5.77
CA SER A 78 -17.78 27.03 6.00
C SER A 78 -18.56 27.87 7.02
N GLU A 79 -17.92 28.32 8.10
CA GLU A 79 -18.55 29.20 9.09
C GLU A 79 -18.90 30.55 8.45
N VAL A 80 -17.96 31.14 7.69
CA VAL A 80 -18.21 32.41 6.96
C VAL A 80 -19.38 32.29 5.99
N LEU A 81 -19.41 31.23 5.18
CA LEU A 81 -20.48 30.97 4.20
C LEU A 81 -21.84 30.66 4.85
N SER A 82 -21.87 30.35 6.14
CA SER A 82 -23.10 30.11 6.92
C SER A 82 -23.62 31.34 7.66
N LEU A 83 -22.86 32.45 7.68
CA LEU A 83 -23.28 33.70 8.32
C LEU A 83 -24.53 34.27 7.64
N LYS A 84 -25.21 35.18 8.33
CA LYS A 84 -26.28 35.99 7.71
C LYS A 84 -25.69 36.90 6.64
N GLU A 85 -26.47 37.22 5.62
CA GLU A 85 -26.03 38.02 4.46
C GLU A 85 -25.32 39.32 4.86
N GLN A 86 -25.85 40.07 5.83
CA GLN A 86 -25.22 41.31 6.32
C GLN A 86 -23.84 41.11 6.97
N GLU A 87 -23.61 39.95 7.61
CA GLU A 87 -22.32 39.63 8.22
C GLU A 87 -21.35 39.05 7.19
N GLN A 88 -21.85 38.26 6.23
CA GLN A 88 -21.07 37.86 5.06
C GLN A 88 -20.57 39.08 4.29
N GLU A 89 -21.45 40.06 4.04
CA GLU A 89 -21.10 41.28 3.34
C GLU A 89 -19.96 42.02 4.00
N LYS A 90 -20.06 42.27 5.31
CA LYS A 90 -18.97 42.89 6.08
C LYS A 90 -17.67 42.10 6.02
N TRP A 91 -17.75 40.77 6.11
CA TRP A 91 -16.57 39.92 6.08
C TRP A 91 -15.86 40.03 4.73
N PHE A 92 -16.59 39.86 3.62
CA PHE A 92 -16.03 39.94 2.27
C PHE A 92 -15.62 41.36 1.85
N ASP A 93 -16.32 42.40 2.33
CA ASP A 93 -15.87 43.79 2.17
C ASP A 93 -14.48 44.00 2.76
N ILE A 94 -14.24 43.45 3.97
CA ILE A 94 -12.92 43.54 4.60
C ILE A 94 -11.86 42.81 3.79
N ILE A 95 -12.16 41.61 3.28
CA ILE A 95 -11.22 40.90 2.41
C ILE A 95 -10.87 41.73 1.17
N ASP A 96 -11.88 42.27 0.49
CA ASP A 96 -11.72 43.05 -0.74
C ASP A 96 -10.95 44.37 -0.54
N MET A 97 -10.85 44.89 0.70
CA MET A 97 -9.98 46.03 1.00
C MET A 97 -8.49 45.71 0.87
N PHE A 98 -8.09 44.46 1.08
CA PHE A 98 -6.69 44.06 1.19
C PHE A 98 -6.21 43.16 0.05
N ILE A 99 -7.12 42.44 -0.62
CA ILE A 99 -6.78 41.59 -1.76
C ILE A 99 -7.71 41.83 -2.95
N PRO A 100 -7.20 41.71 -4.20
CA PRO A 100 -8.04 41.71 -5.39
C PRO A 100 -9.02 40.53 -5.41
N LYS A 101 -10.20 40.73 -6.00
CA LYS A 101 -11.25 39.69 -6.10
C LYS A 101 -10.80 38.46 -6.89
N GLU A 102 -9.88 38.66 -7.83
CA GLU A 102 -9.25 37.63 -8.66
C GLU A 102 -8.54 36.56 -7.82
N VAL A 103 -8.14 36.88 -6.58
CA VAL A 103 -7.47 35.93 -5.67
C VAL A 103 -8.44 34.84 -5.19
N LEU A 104 -9.69 35.22 -4.89
CA LEU A 104 -10.71 34.27 -4.42
C LEU A 104 -11.64 33.77 -5.54
N SER A 105 -11.61 34.41 -6.72
CA SER A 105 -12.39 33.98 -7.87
C SER A 105 -12.27 32.49 -8.24
N PRO A 106 -11.11 31.81 -8.09
CA PRO A 106 -11.02 30.36 -8.34
C PRO A 106 -12.01 29.51 -7.55
N LEU A 107 -12.42 29.95 -6.35
CA LEU A 107 -13.39 29.21 -5.54
C LEU A 107 -14.82 29.27 -6.09
N SER A 108 -15.11 30.19 -7.02
CA SER A 108 -16.42 30.24 -7.71
C SER A 108 -16.68 29.01 -8.58
N ILE A 109 -15.65 28.22 -8.91
CA ILE A 109 -15.82 26.95 -9.61
C ILE A 109 -16.42 25.87 -8.69
N VAL A 110 -16.13 25.95 -7.39
CA VAL A 110 -16.61 24.98 -6.39
C VAL A 110 -17.91 25.45 -5.73
N PHE A 111 -18.04 26.75 -5.47
CA PHE A 111 -19.18 27.31 -4.74
C PHE A 111 -20.19 27.95 -5.68
N SER A 112 -21.24 27.22 -6.05
CA SER A 112 -22.26 27.68 -7.01
C SER A 112 -23.20 28.77 -6.45
N SER A 113 -23.84 29.52 -7.36
CA SER A 113 -24.88 30.51 -7.01
C SER A 113 -26.08 29.94 -6.27
N ARG A 114 -26.37 28.63 -6.43
CA ARG A 114 -27.50 27.97 -5.77
C ARG A 114 -27.25 27.74 -4.29
N GLU A 115 -26.03 27.36 -3.93
CA GLU A 115 -25.67 27.06 -2.54
C GLU A 115 -25.11 28.28 -1.81
N TYR A 116 -24.31 29.10 -2.51
CA TYR A 116 -23.60 30.25 -1.94
C TYR A 116 -23.78 31.50 -2.81
N PRO A 117 -25.03 32.02 -2.97
CA PRO A 117 -25.35 33.10 -3.90
C PRO A 117 -24.53 34.37 -3.65
N TYR A 118 -24.33 34.75 -2.38
CA TYR A 118 -23.59 35.95 -2.03
C TYR A 118 -22.12 35.86 -2.46
N PHE A 119 -21.44 34.78 -2.08
CA PHE A 119 -20.06 34.51 -2.48
C PHE A 119 -19.94 34.46 -4.01
N PHE A 120 -20.80 33.67 -4.68
CA PHE A 120 -20.72 33.48 -6.11
C PHE A 120 -20.93 34.79 -6.87
N ASN A 121 -21.96 35.57 -6.55
CA ASN A 121 -22.22 36.84 -7.23
C ASN A 121 -21.08 37.85 -7.05
N ARG A 122 -20.33 37.75 -5.96
CA ARG A 122 -19.23 38.67 -5.63
C ARG A 122 -17.91 38.31 -6.32
N TYR A 123 -17.60 37.01 -6.44
CA TYR A 123 -16.30 36.50 -6.91
C TYR A 123 -16.36 35.74 -8.25
N CYS A 124 -17.55 35.46 -8.79
CA CYS A 124 -17.70 34.92 -10.14
C CYS A 124 -17.30 36.01 -11.15
N MET A 125 -16.09 35.87 -11.68
CA MET A 125 -15.53 36.74 -12.72
C MET A 125 -15.51 35.97 -14.04
N PRO A 126 -16.59 36.00 -14.85
CA PRO A 126 -16.67 35.24 -16.11
C PRO A 126 -15.61 35.66 -17.14
N GLU A 127 -15.07 36.86 -17.02
CA GLU A 127 -13.96 37.38 -17.82
C GLU A 127 -12.62 36.67 -17.58
N LEU A 128 -12.46 35.99 -16.43
CA LEU A 128 -11.29 35.18 -16.13
C LEU A 128 -11.47 33.77 -16.69
N ASP A 129 -10.45 33.33 -17.44
CA ASP A 129 -10.38 31.99 -18.02
C ASP A 129 -10.58 30.87 -16.99
N LEU A 130 -11.36 29.87 -17.36
CA LEU A 130 -11.73 28.75 -16.48
C LEU A 130 -10.52 27.88 -16.15
N GLU A 131 -9.68 27.56 -17.14
CA GLU A 131 -8.47 26.75 -16.95
C GLU A 131 -7.46 27.44 -16.04
N LEU A 132 -7.33 28.77 -16.17
CA LEU A 132 -6.51 29.57 -15.27
C LEU A 132 -7.01 29.49 -13.82
N LYS A 133 -8.33 29.55 -13.60
CA LYS A 133 -8.92 29.41 -12.26
C LYS A 133 -8.68 28.02 -11.68
N ILE A 134 -8.89 26.96 -12.47
CA ILE A 134 -8.62 25.58 -12.07
C ILE A 134 -7.15 25.43 -11.69
N THR A 135 -6.24 25.91 -12.54
CA THR A 135 -4.79 25.84 -12.31
C THR A 135 -4.38 26.53 -11.01
N LYS A 136 -4.88 27.74 -10.75
CA LYS A 136 -4.59 28.47 -9.50
C LYS A 136 -5.07 27.72 -8.26
N LEU A 137 -6.28 27.15 -8.33
CA LEU A 137 -6.84 26.36 -7.23
C LEU A 137 -6.03 25.07 -6.99
N MET A 138 -5.67 24.36 -8.06
CA MET A 138 -4.87 23.14 -7.97
C MET A 138 -3.48 23.41 -7.39
N GLN A 139 -2.80 24.48 -7.80
CA GLN A 139 -1.51 24.88 -7.24
C GLN A 139 -1.60 25.20 -5.74
N ALA A 140 -2.68 25.87 -5.32
CA ALA A 140 -2.90 26.16 -3.90
C ALA A 140 -3.17 24.89 -3.10
N ILE A 141 -3.92 23.93 -3.65
CA ILE A 141 -4.17 22.63 -3.03
C ILE A 141 -2.86 21.85 -2.91
N GLU A 142 -2.15 21.63 -4.02
CA GLU A 142 -0.95 20.79 -4.11
C GLU A 142 0.11 21.18 -3.07
N LYS A 143 0.44 22.48 -2.97
CA LYS A 143 1.41 23.01 -1.99
C LYS A 143 1.02 22.76 -0.53
N ASN A 144 -0.28 22.55 -0.27
CA ASN A 144 -0.85 22.51 1.07
C ASN A 144 -1.49 21.16 1.44
N LEU A 145 -1.41 20.13 0.60
CA LEU A 145 -1.96 18.79 0.89
C LEU A 145 -1.25 18.12 2.07
N SER A 146 0.07 18.27 2.17
CA SER A 146 0.83 17.74 3.30
C SER A 146 0.70 18.66 4.51
N PHE A 147 0.21 18.13 5.64
CA PHE A 147 0.18 18.84 6.92
C PHE A 147 1.58 19.24 7.43
N HIS A 148 2.62 18.61 6.89
CA HIS A 148 3.99 18.84 7.31
C HIS A 148 4.78 19.77 6.38
N SER A 149 4.16 20.30 5.32
CA SER A 149 4.80 21.27 4.43
C SER A 149 5.02 22.63 5.12
N HIS A 150 5.89 23.44 4.53
CA HIS A 150 6.16 24.80 4.98
C HIS A 150 4.92 25.68 4.81
N GLU A 151 4.24 25.52 3.68
CA GLU A 151 3.06 26.27 3.27
C GLU A 151 1.87 25.97 4.18
N SER A 152 1.59 24.70 4.46
CA SER A 152 0.51 24.34 5.40
C SER A 152 0.79 24.84 6.81
N THR A 153 2.06 24.91 7.23
CA THR A 153 2.44 25.48 8.53
C THR A 153 2.21 26.99 8.58
N ASP A 154 2.46 27.71 7.48
CA ASP A 154 2.14 29.14 7.37
C ASP A 154 0.62 29.40 7.47
N ILE A 155 -0.21 28.55 6.85
CA ILE A 155 -1.67 28.58 7.02
C ILE A 155 -2.04 28.32 8.49
N CYS A 156 -1.50 27.27 9.11
CA CYS A 156 -1.77 26.92 10.51
C CYS A 156 -1.46 28.10 11.44
N PHE A 157 -0.34 28.79 11.22
CA PHE A 157 0.04 29.98 12.00
C PHE A 157 -1.03 31.08 11.93
N ILE A 158 -1.50 31.39 10.72
CA ILE A 158 -2.55 32.39 10.51
C ILE A 158 -3.87 31.98 11.19
N VAL A 159 -4.27 30.72 11.04
CA VAL A 159 -5.50 30.20 11.67
C VAL A 159 -5.42 30.31 13.19
N ILE A 160 -4.28 29.98 13.81
CA ILE A 160 -4.10 30.17 15.26
C ILE A 160 -4.31 31.65 15.64
N TRP A 161 -3.81 32.59 14.84
CA TRP A 161 -4.00 34.02 15.10
C TRP A 161 -5.44 34.49 14.94
N PHE A 162 -6.25 33.87 14.07
CA PHE A 162 -7.70 34.07 14.06
C PHE A 162 -8.33 33.66 15.40
N TYR A 163 -8.00 32.48 15.91
CA TYR A 163 -8.54 31.97 17.17
C TYR A 163 -8.13 32.83 18.38
N ILE A 164 -6.87 33.28 18.43
CA ILE A 164 -6.38 34.21 19.45
C ILE A 164 -7.12 35.55 19.35
N SER A 165 -7.28 36.08 18.14
CA SER A 165 -7.91 37.39 17.90
C SER A 165 -9.40 37.40 18.22
N ALA A 166 -10.08 36.27 17.97
CA ALA A 166 -11.46 36.00 18.36
C ALA A 166 -11.63 35.70 19.86
N LYS A 167 -10.54 35.66 20.64
CA LYS A 167 -10.51 35.24 22.06
C LYS A 167 -11.03 33.81 22.28
N LYS A 168 -11.04 32.97 21.25
CA LYS A 168 -11.34 31.53 21.33
C LYS A 168 -10.15 30.73 21.89
N MET A 169 -8.97 31.34 21.93
CA MET A 169 -7.74 30.73 22.43
C MET A 169 -6.92 31.72 23.26
N LEU A 170 -6.39 31.26 24.40
CA LEU A 170 -5.51 32.03 25.28
C LEU A 170 -4.27 31.20 25.61
N PHE A 171 -3.11 31.86 25.67
CA PHE A 171 -1.86 31.24 26.09
C PHE A 171 -1.45 31.76 27.47
N SER A 172 -1.00 30.84 28.33
CA SER A 172 -0.32 31.24 29.56
C SER A 172 0.98 31.96 29.21
N ARG A 173 1.29 33.03 29.96
CA ARG A 173 2.58 33.74 29.85
C ARG A 173 3.78 32.85 30.20
N GLU A 174 3.53 31.74 30.90
CA GLU A 174 4.54 30.74 31.27
C GLU A 174 4.92 29.83 30.10
N CYS A 175 4.09 29.75 29.05
CA CYS A 175 4.40 29.00 27.83
C CYS A 175 5.30 29.83 26.89
N THR A 176 6.53 30.08 27.33
CA THR A 176 7.47 31.00 26.68
C THR A 176 7.80 30.59 25.24
N MET A 177 8.05 29.31 24.98
CA MET A 177 8.38 28.80 23.64
C MET A 177 7.20 28.92 22.66
N SER A 178 5.99 28.58 23.10
CA SER A 178 4.78 28.74 22.28
C SER A 178 4.49 30.20 21.98
N THR A 179 4.63 31.06 22.99
CA THR A 179 4.44 32.50 22.83
C THR A 179 5.45 33.05 21.82
N ARG A 180 6.73 32.69 21.97
CA ARG A 180 7.80 33.14 21.08
C ARG A 180 7.55 32.69 19.64
N ALA A 181 7.24 31.41 19.41
CA ALA A 181 6.89 30.89 18.09
C ALA A 181 5.72 31.67 17.48
N LEU A 182 4.66 31.94 18.23
CA LEU A 182 3.49 32.66 17.73
C LEU A 182 3.76 34.15 17.46
N THR A 183 4.72 34.78 18.12
CA THR A 183 5.06 36.20 17.93
C THR A 183 6.23 36.45 16.96
N GLU A 184 7.05 35.44 16.67
CA GLU A 184 8.28 35.60 15.88
C GLU A 184 8.28 34.79 14.57
N TYR A 185 7.50 33.72 14.44
CA TYR A 185 7.55 32.83 13.27
C TYR A 185 7.45 33.52 11.91
N TYR A 186 6.58 34.52 11.77
CA TYR A 186 6.40 35.25 10.50
C TYR A 186 7.62 36.09 10.10
N LYS A 187 8.58 36.32 11.01
CA LYS A 187 9.79 37.12 10.79
C LYS A 187 10.95 36.31 10.22
N HIS A 188 10.86 34.98 10.25
CA HIS A 188 11.94 34.08 9.86
C HIS A 188 11.61 33.33 8.57
N SER A 189 12.61 33.15 7.71
CA SER A 189 12.53 32.23 6.57
C SER A 189 12.53 30.78 7.05
N HIS A 190 11.90 29.88 6.29
CA HIS A 190 11.87 28.45 6.61
C HIS A 190 13.26 27.79 6.67
N ASP A 191 14.26 28.37 6.02
CA ASP A 191 15.63 27.85 6.01
C ASP A 191 16.41 28.18 7.30
N GLU A 192 15.90 29.08 8.15
CA GLU A 192 16.55 29.45 9.40
C GLU A 192 16.42 28.35 10.46
N GLU A 193 17.49 28.12 11.23
CA GLU A 193 17.58 27.05 12.24
C GLU A 193 16.44 27.12 13.27
N VAL A 194 16.03 28.32 13.66
CA VAL A 194 14.95 28.56 14.63
C VAL A 194 13.60 27.96 14.18
N MET A 195 13.39 27.77 12.87
CA MET A 195 12.14 27.21 12.35
C MET A 195 12.03 25.71 12.62
N SER A 196 13.13 25.03 12.96
CA SER A 196 13.10 23.64 13.46
C SER A 196 12.29 23.52 14.75
N ASP A 197 12.26 24.56 15.59
CA ASP A 197 11.47 24.63 16.82
C ASP A 197 10.07 25.17 16.59
N TYR A 198 9.94 26.24 15.78
CA TYR A 198 8.64 26.91 15.63
C TYR A 198 7.62 26.09 14.84
N ARG A 199 8.02 25.40 13.77
CA ARG A 199 7.07 24.62 12.94
C ARG A 199 6.39 23.49 13.71
N PRO A 200 7.10 22.64 14.50
CA PRO A 200 6.45 21.66 15.35
C PRO A 200 5.47 22.27 16.33
N ILE A 201 5.81 23.40 16.97
CA ILE A 201 4.94 24.08 17.94
C ILE A 201 3.64 24.54 17.26
N ILE A 202 3.73 25.18 16.10
CA ILE A 202 2.55 25.66 15.35
C ILE A 202 1.66 24.48 14.95
N ARG A 203 2.24 23.42 14.39
CA ARG A 203 1.47 22.23 13.97
C ARG A 203 0.86 21.49 15.16
N ALA A 204 1.56 21.38 16.28
CA ALA A 204 1.02 20.79 17.51
C ALA A 204 -0.14 21.63 18.07
N THR A 205 0.00 22.96 18.03
CA THR A 205 -1.05 23.90 18.42
C THR A 205 -2.29 23.73 17.55
N MET A 206 -2.13 23.66 16.23
CA MET A 206 -3.24 23.45 15.29
C MET A 206 -3.95 22.10 15.51
N GLN A 207 -3.19 21.03 15.80
CA GLN A 207 -3.77 19.74 16.16
C GLN A 207 -4.62 19.84 17.44
N GLY A 208 -4.16 20.57 18.45
CA GLY A 208 -4.92 20.83 19.68
C GLY A 208 -6.20 21.65 19.47
N LEU A 209 -6.23 22.52 18.45
CA LEU A 209 -7.40 23.31 18.07
C LEU A 209 -8.43 22.53 17.26
N SER A 210 -8.11 21.32 16.81
CA SER A 210 -9.00 20.54 15.94
C SER A 210 -10.23 20.06 16.72
N VAL A 211 -11.27 20.90 16.75
CA VAL A 211 -12.62 20.52 17.18
C VAL A 211 -13.20 19.55 16.14
N PHE A 212 -14.12 18.69 16.57
CA PHE A 212 -14.95 17.89 15.68
C PHE A 212 -15.76 18.82 14.77
N MET A 213 -15.24 19.08 13.58
CA MET A 213 -15.97 19.78 12.53
C MET A 213 -16.82 18.76 11.76
N ASP A 214 -17.99 19.20 11.33
CA ASP A 214 -18.77 18.45 10.36
C ASP A 214 -17.99 18.36 9.04
N GLY A 215 -17.78 17.14 8.56
CA GLY A 215 -17.03 16.87 7.33
C GLY A 215 -17.83 17.18 6.06
N SER A 216 -19.12 17.51 6.17
CA SER A 216 -20.03 17.71 5.03
C SER A 216 -19.54 18.78 4.05
N PHE A 217 -19.03 19.91 4.56
CA PHE A 217 -18.48 20.99 3.72
C PHE A 217 -17.26 20.50 2.92
N SER A 218 -16.31 19.87 3.60
CA SER A 218 -15.06 19.41 2.98
C SER A 218 -15.33 18.28 1.97
N HIS A 219 -16.26 17.38 2.27
CA HIS A 219 -16.72 16.35 1.33
C HIS A 219 -17.30 16.96 0.06
N LYS A 220 -18.23 17.93 0.20
CA LYS A 220 -18.80 18.65 -0.94
C LYS A 220 -17.74 19.37 -1.77
N PHE A 221 -16.77 20.01 -1.10
CA PHE A 221 -15.66 20.69 -1.78
C PHE A 221 -14.89 19.73 -2.69
N TRP A 222 -14.53 18.54 -2.18
CA TRP A 222 -13.82 17.53 -2.98
C TRP A 222 -14.70 16.90 -4.06
N ASP A 223 -16.00 16.65 -3.79
CA ASP A 223 -16.93 16.10 -4.79
C ASP A 223 -17.09 17.03 -6.00
N GLN A 224 -17.17 18.34 -5.77
CA GLN A 224 -17.27 19.32 -6.85
C GLN A 224 -15.98 19.35 -7.68
N LEU A 225 -14.81 19.33 -7.02
CA LEU A 225 -13.52 19.26 -7.71
C LEU A 225 -13.37 17.99 -8.57
N ALA A 226 -13.83 16.86 -8.06
CA ALA A 226 -13.80 15.58 -8.78
C ALA A 226 -14.73 15.54 -10.00
N GLN A 227 -15.76 16.39 -10.04
CA GLN A 227 -16.66 16.50 -11.21
C GLN A 227 -16.10 17.38 -12.33
N ILE A 228 -15.24 18.34 -11.99
CA ILE A 228 -14.73 19.35 -12.94
C ILE A 228 -13.32 19.03 -13.45
N THR A 229 -12.58 18.16 -12.77
CA THR A 229 -11.23 17.76 -13.21
C THR A 229 -11.15 16.25 -13.47
N SER A 230 -10.27 15.87 -14.39
CA SER A 230 -10.09 14.46 -14.77
C SER A 230 -9.02 13.77 -13.93
N CYS A 231 -9.13 12.45 -13.80
CA CYS A 231 -8.04 11.66 -13.23
C CYS A 231 -6.80 11.71 -14.14
N LYS A 232 -5.62 11.69 -13.53
CA LYS A 232 -4.32 11.56 -14.20
C LYS A 232 -3.61 10.32 -13.67
N PRO A 233 -3.98 9.10 -14.12
CA PRO A 233 -3.38 7.86 -13.61
C PRO A 233 -1.87 7.83 -13.87
N MET A 234 -1.12 7.31 -12.92
CA MET A 234 0.31 7.05 -13.03
C MET A 234 0.59 5.57 -12.82
N ILE A 235 1.46 5.06 -13.69
CA ILE A 235 2.09 3.75 -13.51
C ILE A 235 3.41 3.92 -12.75
N ILE A 236 3.74 2.93 -11.93
CA ILE A 236 5.09 2.82 -11.37
C ILE A 236 5.98 2.20 -12.43
N ASP A 237 6.95 2.98 -12.91
CA ASP A 237 8.02 2.49 -13.78
C ASP A 237 9.11 1.86 -12.91
N TYR A 238 9.15 0.53 -12.89
CA TYR A 238 10.24 -0.20 -12.28
C TYR A 238 11.40 -0.14 -13.26
N ILE A 239 12.58 0.33 -12.82
CA ILE A 239 13.80 0.26 -13.65
C ILE A 239 14.07 -1.22 -13.90
N HIS A 240 13.59 -1.70 -15.02
CA HIS A 240 14.01 -2.96 -15.60
C HIS A 240 15.37 -2.65 -16.21
N GLU A 241 16.45 -2.88 -15.44
CA GLU A 241 17.72 -3.16 -16.11
C GLU A 241 17.41 -4.24 -17.17
N ASP A 242 18.08 -4.22 -18.32
CA ASP A 242 17.95 -5.24 -19.36
C ASP A 242 18.40 -6.60 -18.81
N ILE A 243 17.64 -7.17 -17.88
CA ILE A 243 17.81 -8.46 -17.28
C ILE A 243 17.39 -9.40 -18.39
N THR A 244 18.38 -9.81 -19.15
CA THR A 244 18.24 -10.87 -20.12
C THR A 244 17.78 -12.09 -19.34
N MET A 245 16.54 -12.53 -19.54
CA MET A 245 15.96 -13.68 -18.85
C MET A 245 16.99 -14.81 -18.76
N ASN A 246 17.23 -15.35 -17.56
CA ASN A 246 18.29 -16.33 -17.35
C ASN A 246 17.88 -17.73 -17.82
N LYS A 247 17.64 -17.86 -19.13
CA LYS A 247 17.38 -19.14 -19.81
C LYS A 247 18.57 -20.09 -19.67
N GLU A 248 19.76 -19.56 -19.44
CA GLU A 248 20.96 -20.35 -19.19
C GLU A 248 20.84 -21.18 -17.90
N PHE A 249 20.39 -20.58 -16.79
CA PHE A 249 20.17 -21.29 -15.53
C PHE A 249 19.12 -22.40 -15.67
N LEU A 250 18.01 -22.13 -16.37
CA LEU A 250 17.00 -23.15 -16.65
C LEU A 250 17.59 -24.29 -17.48
N THR A 251 18.30 -23.97 -18.56
CA THR A 251 18.93 -24.95 -19.44
C THR A 251 19.90 -25.85 -18.69
N ASP A 252 20.73 -25.28 -17.82
CA ASP A 252 21.70 -26.04 -17.05
C ASP A 252 21.05 -26.84 -15.91
N SER A 253 19.94 -26.34 -15.35
CA SER A 253 19.09 -27.09 -14.42
C SER A 253 18.49 -28.33 -15.09
N MET A 254 17.98 -28.21 -16.32
CA MET A 254 17.45 -29.34 -17.10
C MET A 254 18.53 -30.38 -17.41
N LYS A 255 19.71 -29.97 -17.88
CA LYS A 255 20.86 -30.87 -18.08
C LYS A 255 21.27 -31.58 -16.80
N THR A 256 21.17 -30.90 -15.67
CA THR A 256 21.45 -31.49 -14.35
C THR A 256 20.44 -32.57 -14.00
N LEU A 257 19.15 -32.36 -14.27
CA LEU A 257 18.13 -33.41 -14.09
C LEU A 257 18.37 -34.62 -15.00
N GLU A 258 18.76 -34.40 -16.26
CA GLU A 258 19.11 -35.49 -17.19
C GLU A 258 20.30 -36.30 -16.68
N PHE A 259 21.34 -35.63 -16.18
CA PHE A 259 22.50 -36.28 -15.56
C PHE A 259 22.08 -37.12 -14.35
N ILE A 260 21.25 -36.57 -13.45
CA ILE A 260 20.75 -37.28 -12.27
C ILE A 260 19.96 -38.53 -12.69
N GLY A 261 19.06 -38.41 -13.68
CA GLY A 261 18.31 -39.55 -14.19
C GLY A 261 19.23 -40.63 -14.80
N ALA A 262 20.27 -40.25 -15.52
CA ALA A 262 21.19 -41.20 -16.12
C ALA A 262 22.00 -42.01 -15.08
N ASN A 263 22.32 -41.40 -13.93
CA ASN A 263 23.30 -41.92 -12.97
C ASN A 263 22.71 -42.51 -11.68
N VAL A 264 21.39 -42.45 -11.47
CA VAL A 264 20.75 -42.84 -10.19
C VAL A 264 19.67 -43.94 -10.38
N LYS A 265 19.89 -44.81 -11.38
CA LYS A 265 18.93 -45.88 -11.75
C LYS A 265 18.65 -46.88 -10.63
N ASP A 266 19.61 -47.07 -9.72
CA ASP A 266 19.49 -47.93 -8.55
C ASP A 266 18.46 -47.44 -7.53
N LYS A 267 18.15 -46.13 -7.51
CA LYS A 267 17.22 -45.53 -6.54
C LYS A 267 15.79 -45.35 -7.07
N TYR A 268 15.50 -45.72 -8.32
CA TYR A 268 14.20 -45.47 -8.96
C TYR A 268 12.99 -46.10 -8.25
N GLN A 269 13.20 -47.20 -7.52
CA GLN A 269 12.15 -47.87 -6.77
C GLN A 269 11.94 -47.26 -5.36
N SER A 270 12.74 -46.26 -4.97
CA SER A 270 12.63 -45.59 -3.68
C SER A 270 11.58 -44.48 -3.73
N ALA A 271 10.62 -44.51 -2.79
CA ALA A 271 9.66 -43.42 -2.61
C ALA A 271 10.36 -42.07 -2.39
N LYS A 272 11.44 -42.07 -1.59
CA LYS A 272 12.28 -40.88 -1.37
C LYS A 272 12.77 -40.27 -2.67
N TYR A 273 13.37 -41.08 -3.55
CA TYR A 273 13.90 -40.57 -4.82
C TYR A 273 12.78 -40.03 -5.71
N THR A 274 11.74 -40.84 -5.93
CA THR A 274 10.61 -40.47 -6.80
C THR A 274 9.92 -39.18 -6.35
N ILE A 275 9.67 -39.04 -5.04
CA ILE A 275 9.00 -37.86 -4.50
C ILE A 275 9.94 -36.65 -4.50
N SER A 276 11.21 -36.83 -4.10
CA SER A 276 12.17 -35.72 -4.12
C SER A 276 12.37 -35.19 -5.55
N MET A 277 12.61 -36.06 -6.52
CA MET A 277 12.77 -35.66 -7.91
C MET A 277 11.47 -35.17 -8.55
N GLY A 278 10.32 -35.67 -8.11
CA GLY A 278 9.01 -35.15 -8.47
C GLY A 278 8.83 -33.69 -8.04
N ILE A 279 9.19 -33.36 -6.79
CA ILE A 279 9.14 -31.98 -6.27
C ILE A 279 10.14 -31.08 -7.00
N VAL A 280 11.39 -31.52 -7.19
CA VAL A 280 12.42 -30.75 -7.90
C VAL A 280 11.99 -30.46 -9.34
N THR A 281 11.51 -31.48 -10.06
CA THR A 281 11.01 -31.32 -11.43
C THR A 281 9.78 -30.40 -11.46
N TYR A 282 8.89 -30.48 -10.49
CA TYR A 282 7.73 -29.60 -10.38
C TYR A 282 8.17 -28.13 -10.22
N ILE A 283 9.12 -27.85 -9.32
CA ILE A 283 9.69 -26.51 -9.14
C ILE A 283 10.31 -25.98 -10.44
N ILE A 284 11.12 -26.78 -11.12
CA ILE A 284 11.76 -26.38 -12.37
C ILE A 284 10.73 -26.14 -13.48
N LYS A 285 9.64 -26.92 -13.54
CA LYS A 285 8.54 -26.67 -14.46
C LYS A 285 7.84 -25.34 -14.20
N LEU A 286 7.55 -24.99 -12.94
CA LEU A 286 6.95 -23.70 -12.60
C LEU A 286 7.87 -22.54 -13.01
N TYR A 287 9.18 -22.68 -12.80
CA TYR A 287 10.15 -21.67 -13.26
C TYR A 287 10.24 -21.59 -14.79
N ALA A 288 10.19 -22.74 -15.48
CA ALA A 288 10.12 -22.78 -16.94
C ALA A 288 8.87 -22.06 -17.46
N GLU A 289 7.70 -22.27 -16.84
CA GLU A 289 6.47 -21.54 -17.20
C GLU A 289 6.62 -20.03 -17.03
N ILE A 290 7.32 -19.57 -15.99
CA ILE A 290 7.61 -18.13 -15.80
C ILE A 290 8.43 -17.60 -16.97
N LEU A 291 9.50 -18.29 -17.37
CA LEU A 291 10.41 -17.82 -18.42
C LEU A 291 9.86 -18.00 -19.83
N ASP A 292 9.22 -19.12 -20.13
CA ASP A 292 8.71 -19.46 -21.46
C ASP A 292 7.53 -18.56 -21.87
N HIS A 293 6.82 -18.02 -20.88
CA HIS A 293 5.70 -17.11 -21.08
C HIS A 293 5.98 -15.66 -20.64
N GLU A 294 7.24 -15.33 -20.34
CA GLU A 294 7.68 -13.97 -19.99
C GLU A 294 6.86 -13.35 -18.83
N LEU A 295 6.57 -14.15 -17.80
CA LEU A 295 5.67 -13.78 -16.70
C LEU A 295 6.37 -13.04 -15.54
N GLN A 296 7.69 -12.83 -15.58
CA GLN A 296 8.51 -12.39 -14.45
C GLN A 296 7.96 -11.17 -13.68
N ASN A 297 7.31 -10.24 -14.37
CA ASN A 297 6.75 -9.01 -13.84
C ASN A 297 5.21 -9.03 -13.71
N THR A 298 4.58 -10.21 -13.67
CA THR A 298 3.12 -10.38 -13.62
C THR A 298 2.63 -10.88 -12.27
N ILE A 299 1.31 -10.77 -12.04
CA ILE A 299 0.65 -11.37 -10.86
C ILE A 299 0.89 -12.88 -10.80
N SER A 300 0.86 -13.56 -11.96
CA SER A 300 1.04 -15.01 -12.06
C SER A 300 2.38 -15.45 -11.51
N SER A 301 3.46 -14.71 -11.79
CA SER A 301 4.80 -15.08 -11.30
C SER A 301 4.90 -15.01 -9.78
N ARG A 302 4.20 -14.08 -9.11
CA ARG A 302 4.12 -14.03 -7.64
C ARG A 302 3.46 -15.28 -7.05
N ILE A 303 2.36 -15.72 -7.67
CA ILE A 303 1.64 -16.94 -7.27
C ILE A 303 2.52 -18.19 -7.49
N LEU A 304 3.18 -18.26 -8.65
CA LEU A 304 4.08 -19.37 -8.98
C LEU A 304 5.31 -19.39 -8.08
N PHE A 305 5.91 -18.25 -7.79
CA PHE A 305 7.07 -18.14 -6.90
C PHE A 305 6.74 -18.56 -5.46
N ARG A 306 5.61 -18.12 -4.90
CA ARG A 306 5.12 -18.61 -3.61
C ARG A 306 4.97 -20.14 -3.62
N THR A 307 4.50 -20.71 -4.73
CA THR A 307 4.36 -22.16 -4.92
C THR A 307 5.71 -22.86 -4.99
N ILE A 308 6.69 -22.28 -5.69
CA ILE A 308 8.09 -22.73 -5.74
C ILE A 308 8.69 -22.77 -4.33
N VAL A 309 8.54 -21.70 -3.55
CA VAL A 309 9.01 -21.62 -2.16
C VAL A 309 8.36 -22.71 -1.30
N GLU A 310 7.04 -22.88 -1.36
CA GLU A 310 6.37 -23.92 -0.57
C GLU A 310 6.80 -25.34 -0.97
N ALA A 311 6.99 -25.60 -2.26
CA ALA A 311 7.50 -26.88 -2.75
C ALA A 311 8.92 -27.15 -2.26
N TYR A 312 9.81 -26.15 -2.30
CA TYR A 312 11.17 -26.24 -1.74
C TYR A 312 11.14 -26.58 -0.25
N ILE A 313 10.31 -25.89 0.52
CA ILE A 313 10.20 -26.12 1.96
C ILE A 313 9.64 -27.51 2.26
N ASN A 314 8.66 -27.99 1.49
CA ASN A 314 8.18 -29.36 1.63
C ASN A 314 9.31 -30.37 1.36
N LEU A 315 10.11 -30.21 0.31
CA LEU A 315 11.26 -31.07 0.03
C LEU A 315 12.24 -31.11 1.22
N LYS A 316 12.69 -29.94 1.68
CA LYS A 316 13.65 -29.83 2.78
C LYS A 316 13.09 -30.39 4.09
N TYR A 317 11.80 -30.18 4.33
CA TYR A 317 11.12 -30.67 5.53
C TYR A 317 10.96 -32.20 5.53
N LEU A 318 10.64 -32.81 4.38
CA LEU A 318 10.58 -34.27 4.26
C LEU A 318 11.93 -34.91 4.57
N LEU A 319 13.02 -34.36 4.01
CA LEU A 319 14.39 -34.80 4.30
C LEU A 319 14.75 -34.61 5.79
N TYR A 320 14.32 -33.52 6.40
CA TYR A 320 14.50 -33.27 7.84
C TYR A 320 13.75 -34.29 8.71
N LYS A 321 12.53 -34.68 8.34
CA LYS A 321 11.70 -35.60 9.12
C LYS A 321 12.06 -37.07 8.94
N GLU A 322 12.58 -37.46 7.78
CA GLU A 322 12.87 -38.84 7.41
C GLU A 322 13.61 -39.64 8.51
N PRO A 323 14.68 -39.13 9.15
CA PRO A 323 15.38 -39.89 10.20
C PRO A 323 14.48 -40.27 11.39
N SER A 324 13.47 -39.45 11.69
CA SER A 324 12.51 -39.67 12.78
C SER A 324 11.23 -40.36 12.33
N THR A 325 10.92 -40.29 11.04
CA THR A 325 9.70 -40.85 10.42
C THR A 325 10.09 -41.48 9.08
N PRO A 326 10.53 -42.75 9.06
CA PRO A 326 11.10 -43.38 7.86
C PRO A 326 10.15 -43.46 6.66
N ASP A 327 8.83 -43.49 6.90
CA ASP A 327 7.77 -43.57 5.89
C ASP A 327 7.17 -42.19 5.52
N VAL A 328 7.88 -41.09 5.83
CA VAL A 328 7.35 -39.73 5.65
C VAL A 328 7.06 -39.40 4.18
N PHE A 329 7.84 -39.95 3.25
CA PHE A 329 7.66 -39.74 1.82
C PHE A 329 6.37 -40.42 1.33
N GLU A 330 6.16 -41.69 1.68
CA GLU A 330 4.94 -42.44 1.36
C GLU A 330 3.69 -41.78 1.98
N LYS A 331 3.83 -41.25 3.21
CA LYS A 331 2.78 -40.45 3.86
C LYS A 331 2.46 -39.17 3.08
N PHE A 332 3.47 -38.45 2.61
CA PHE A 332 3.31 -37.26 1.77
C PHE A 332 2.57 -37.58 0.47
N GLN A 333 2.99 -38.63 -0.23
CA GLN A 333 2.33 -39.06 -1.47
C GLN A 333 0.88 -39.50 -1.22
N SER A 334 0.64 -40.33 -0.20
CA SER A 334 -0.70 -40.78 0.18
C SER A 334 -1.61 -39.61 0.56
N TYR A 335 -1.04 -38.59 1.22
CA TYR A 335 -1.77 -37.37 1.58
C TYR A 335 -2.21 -36.59 0.35
N GLY A 336 -1.32 -36.38 -0.63
CA GLY A 336 -1.63 -35.72 -1.89
C GLY A 336 -2.73 -36.44 -2.69
N LEU A 337 -2.57 -37.75 -2.88
CA LEU A 337 -3.59 -38.59 -3.55
C LEU A 337 -4.92 -38.61 -2.80
N GLY A 338 -4.89 -38.58 -1.46
CA GLY A 338 -6.08 -38.47 -0.62
C GLY A 338 -6.90 -37.20 -0.87
N LYS A 339 -6.27 -36.09 -1.28
CA LYS A 339 -7.00 -34.86 -1.67
C LYS A 339 -7.74 -35.04 -2.99
N TYR A 340 -7.14 -35.71 -3.98
CA TYR A 340 -7.83 -36.06 -5.23
C TYR A 340 -8.95 -37.08 -5.00
N LYS A 341 -8.71 -38.08 -4.13
CA LYS A 341 -9.74 -39.03 -3.70
C LYS A 341 -10.97 -38.32 -3.13
N LEU A 342 -10.78 -37.30 -2.30
CA LEU A 342 -11.88 -36.53 -1.72
C LEU A 342 -12.73 -35.82 -2.78
N VAL A 343 -12.09 -35.17 -3.77
CA VAL A 343 -12.81 -34.51 -4.87
C VAL A 343 -13.57 -35.54 -5.70
N MET A 344 -12.91 -36.64 -6.08
CA MET A 344 -13.50 -37.71 -6.85
C MET A 344 -14.70 -38.36 -6.12
N ALA A 345 -14.57 -38.63 -4.83
CA ALA A 345 -15.66 -39.19 -4.00
C ALA A 345 -16.87 -38.25 -4.00
N LYS A 346 -16.67 -36.94 -3.81
CA LYS A 346 -17.76 -35.94 -3.90
C LYS A 346 -18.42 -35.90 -5.28
N LEU A 347 -17.66 -36.07 -6.36
CA LEU A 347 -18.22 -36.15 -7.71
C LEU A 347 -19.06 -37.43 -7.91
N ARG A 348 -18.69 -38.54 -7.26
CA ARG A 348 -19.43 -39.81 -7.30
C ARG A 348 -20.72 -39.77 -6.46
N GLU A 349 -20.80 -38.91 -5.44
CA GLU A 349 -22.04 -38.68 -4.67
C GLU A 349 -23.17 -38.07 -5.53
N GLY A 350 -22.87 -37.52 -6.71
CA GLY A 350 -23.89 -36.97 -7.62
C GLY A 350 -24.56 -35.69 -7.09
N LYS A 351 -24.03 -35.08 -6.03
CA LYS A 351 -24.56 -33.83 -5.44
C LYS A 351 -24.49 -32.64 -6.39
N TYR A 352 -23.50 -32.63 -7.27
CA TYR A 352 -23.26 -31.56 -8.24
C TYR A 352 -23.32 -32.12 -9.66
N GLN A 353 -23.86 -31.34 -10.60
CA GLN A 353 -23.84 -31.70 -12.01
C GLN A 353 -22.40 -31.69 -12.51
N LYS A 354 -22.02 -32.73 -13.25
CA LYS A 354 -20.73 -32.77 -13.94
C LYS A 354 -20.81 -31.85 -15.14
N ASP A 355 -19.93 -30.87 -15.17
CA ASP A 355 -19.70 -30.04 -16.35
C ASP A 355 -18.76 -30.79 -17.30
N PRO A 356 -19.21 -31.15 -18.53
CA PRO A 356 -18.38 -31.87 -19.49
C PRO A 356 -17.19 -31.06 -20.00
N ASP A 357 -17.24 -29.73 -19.89
CA ASP A 357 -16.21 -28.81 -20.36
C ASP A 357 -15.24 -28.38 -19.25
N ALA A 358 -15.45 -28.86 -18.02
CA ALA A 358 -14.55 -28.59 -16.90
C ALA A 358 -13.17 -29.26 -17.09
N HIS A 359 -12.11 -28.55 -16.69
CA HIS A 359 -10.74 -29.10 -16.70
C HIS A 359 -10.56 -30.32 -15.76
N ILE A 360 -11.45 -30.52 -14.78
CA ILE A 360 -11.39 -31.64 -13.83
C ILE A 360 -11.90 -32.91 -14.50
N ASN A 361 -10.97 -33.79 -14.88
CA ASN A 361 -11.31 -35.07 -15.49
C ASN A 361 -11.44 -36.20 -14.44
N SER A 362 -12.68 -36.62 -14.17
CA SER A 362 -12.95 -37.68 -13.18
C SER A 362 -12.28 -39.03 -13.46
N LYS A 363 -12.12 -39.42 -14.73
CA LYS A 363 -11.43 -40.67 -15.10
C LYS A 363 -9.94 -40.58 -14.83
N LEU A 364 -9.36 -39.41 -15.07
CA LEU A 364 -7.95 -39.17 -14.81
C LEU A 364 -7.65 -39.16 -13.29
N LEU A 365 -8.52 -38.53 -12.49
CA LEU A 365 -8.42 -38.59 -11.03
C LEU A 365 -8.46 -40.03 -10.51
N GLU A 366 -9.34 -40.86 -11.07
CA GLU A 366 -9.44 -42.28 -10.71
C GLU A 366 -8.15 -43.06 -11.00
N VAL A 367 -7.50 -42.79 -12.13
CA VAL A 367 -6.18 -43.37 -12.46
C VAL A 367 -5.14 -42.96 -11.42
N TYR A 368 -5.03 -41.67 -11.10
CA TYR A 368 -4.03 -41.18 -10.13
C TYR A 368 -4.25 -41.73 -8.72
N VAL A 369 -5.50 -41.75 -8.25
CA VAL A 369 -5.81 -42.22 -6.88
C VAL A 369 -5.47 -43.70 -6.71
N ASN A 370 -5.58 -44.50 -7.78
CA ASN A 370 -5.32 -45.94 -7.76
C ASN A 370 -3.91 -46.33 -8.25
N GLU A 371 -3.01 -45.37 -8.50
CA GLU A 371 -1.69 -45.62 -9.11
C GLU A 371 -0.75 -46.46 -8.22
N VAL A 372 -0.75 -46.19 -6.90
CA VAL A 372 0.14 -46.85 -5.94
C VAL A 372 -0.55 -48.02 -5.23
N LYS A 373 -1.81 -47.82 -4.85
CA LYS A 373 -2.65 -48.81 -4.17
C LYS A 373 -4.12 -48.50 -4.44
N ASP A 374 -4.96 -49.51 -4.30
CA ASP A 374 -6.41 -49.36 -4.45
C ASP A 374 -6.96 -48.29 -3.49
N GLU A 375 -7.86 -47.46 -4.02
CA GLU A 375 -8.41 -46.28 -3.36
C GLU A 375 -9.04 -46.62 -2.01
N GLU A 376 -9.65 -47.79 -1.83
CA GLU A 376 -10.29 -48.21 -0.58
C GLU A 376 -9.29 -48.37 0.58
N PHE A 377 -8.00 -48.57 0.26
CA PHE A 377 -6.91 -48.61 1.25
C PHE A 377 -6.20 -47.25 1.44
N THR A 378 -6.72 -46.17 0.83
CA THR A 378 -6.21 -44.81 0.97
C THR A 378 -7.16 -43.95 1.81
N PRO A 379 -6.82 -43.67 3.09
CA PRO A 379 -7.65 -42.80 3.92
C PRO A 379 -7.59 -41.34 3.47
N ILE A 380 -8.69 -40.61 3.64
CA ILE A 380 -8.75 -39.17 3.38
C ILE A 380 -8.43 -38.42 4.68
N ASN A 381 -7.33 -37.66 4.68
CA ASN A 381 -6.98 -36.79 5.81
C ASN A 381 -7.43 -35.35 5.54
N LEU A 382 -8.28 -34.80 6.43
CA LEU A 382 -8.79 -33.43 6.33
C LEU A 382 -7.82 -32.37 6.89
N GLY A 383 -6.92 -32.76 7.79
CA GLY A 383 -5.80 -31.91 8.23
C GLY A 383 -4.62 -31.96 7.27
N TYR A 384 -3.42 -31.65 7.78
CA TYR A 384 -2.15 -31.96 7.14
C TYR A 384 -1.57 -33.26 7.72
N PHE A 385 -0.77 -34.01 6.96
CA PHE A 385 -0.34 -35.35 7.38
C PHE A 385 0.54 -35.37 8.65
N ASP A 386 1.28 -34.28 8.92
CA ASP A 386 2.14 -34.13 10.10
C ASP A 386 1.60 -33.17 11.17
N LYS A 387 0.42 -32.55 10.95
CA LYS A 387 -0.23 -31.53 11.82
C LYS A 387 0.59 -30.24 12.06
N ASP A 388 1.82 -30.13 11.57
CA ASP A 388 2.63 -28.92 11.70
C ASP A 388 2.09 -27.84 10.75
N ASN A 389 1.91 -26.61 11.26
CA ASN A 389 1.53 -25.49 10.41
C ASN A 389 2.71 -25.08 9.50
N ILE A 390 2.41 -24.36 8.42
CA ILE A 390 3.41 -24.00 7.41
C ILE A 390 4.60 -23.24 8.02
N ARG A 391 4.35 -22.24 8.88
CA ARG A 391 5.39 -21.48 9.58
C ARG A 391 6.33 -22.38 10.38
N LYS A 392 5.79 -23.38 11.08
CA LYS A 392 6.60 -24.31 11.87
C LYS A 392 7.56 -25.12 11.02
N LYS A 393 7.18 -25.45 9.78
CA LYS A 393 8.07 -26.15 8.84
C LYS A 393 9.27 -25.29 8.47
N PHE A 394 9.04 -24.03 8.08
CA PHE A 394 10.11 -23.07 7.78
C PHE A 394 11.07 -22.92 8.98
N GLU A 395 10.54 -22.83 10.20
CA GLU A 395 11.34 -22.77 11.42
C GLU A 395 12.22 -24.01 11.59
N LEU A 396 11.63 -25.21 11.46
CA LEU A 396 12.34 -26.48 11.63
C LEU A 396 13.46 -26.70 10.60
N VAL A 397 13.29 -26.19 9.38
CA VAL A 397 14.30 -26.33 8.32
C VAL A 397 15.24 -25.11 8.19
N GLY A 398 15.14 -24.16 9.11
CA GLY A 398 16.03 -23.00 9.19
C GLY A 398 15.87 -22.00 8.03
N GLU A 399 14.64 -21.78 7.55
CA GLU A 399 14.33 -20.88 6.42
C GLU A 399 13.36 -19.75 6.82
N MET A 400 13.44 -19.26 8.06
CA MET A 400 12.52 -18.22 8.54
C MET A 400 12.57 -16.91 7.74
N GLU A 401 13.71 -16.58 7.15
CA GLU A 401 13.83 -15.43 6.23
C GLU A 401 12.92 -15.59 5.00
N LEU A 402 12.91 -16.78 4.38
CA LEU A 402 12.00 -17.07 3.26
C LEU A 402 10.52 -16.98 3.70
N TYR A 403 10.22 -17.34 4.95
CA TYR A 403 8.86 -17.21 5.49
C TYR A 403 8.45 -15.74 5.68
N GLU A 404 9.22 -14.99 6.47
CA GLU A 404 8.84 -13.67 6.97
C GLU A 404 8.94 -12.58 5.89
N ILE A 405 9.77 -12.76 4.86
CA ILE A 405 9.99 -11.77 3.82
C ILE A 405 9.24 -12.13 2.54
N TYR A 406 9.48 -13.33 1.99
CA TYR A 406 9.00 -13.69 0.65
C TYR A 406 7.61 -14.35 0.70
N TYR A 407 7.48 -15.44 1.47
CA TYR A 407 6.24 -16.20 1.53
C TYR A 407 5.06 -15.37 2.08
N ASP A 408 5.26 -14.61 3.16
CA ASP A 408 4.22 -13.73 3.73
C ASP A 408 3.85 -12.57 2.77
N TYR A 409 4.82 -12.03 2.01
CA TYR A 409 4.55 -11.01 0.99
C TYR A 409 3.70 -11.59 -0.15
N ASP A 410 4.11 -12.71 -0.76
CA ASP A 410 3.40 -13.29 -1.91
C ASP A 410 2.07 -13.95 -1.54
N THR A 411 1.87 -14.29 -0.27
CA THR A 411 0.56 -14.72 0.26
C THR A 411 -0.53 -13.67 -0.01
N ASN A 412 -0.17 -12.38 -0.10
CA ASN A 412 -1.12 -11.32 -0.48
C ASN A 412 -1.66 -11.53 -1.91
N TYR A 413 -0.85 -12.01 -2.85
CA TYR A 413 -1.25 -12.26 -4.24
C TYR A 413 -2.14 -13.49 -4.34
N VAL A 414 -1.79 -14.57 -3.65
CA VAL A 414 -2.55 -15.83 -3.64
C VAL A 414 -3.95 -15.66 -3.07
N HIS A 415 -4.12 -14.79 -2.07
CA HIS A 415 -5.41 -14.54 -1.41
C HIS A 415 -6.12 -13.26 -1.84
N ALA A 416 -5.60 -12.54 -2.85
CA ALA A 416 -6.13 -11.26 -3.31
C ALA A 416 -6.33 -10.25 -2.16
N PHE A 417 -5.35 -10.12 -1.28
CA PHE A 417 -5.36 -9.09 -0.24
C PHE A 417 -5.10 -7.70 -0.83
N TRP A 418 -5.60 -6.67 -0.14
CA TRP A 418 -5.59 -5.30 -0.64
C TRP A 418 -4.19 -4.79 -1.04
N GLY A 419 -3.14 -5.23 -0.36
CA GLY A 419 -1.76 -4.89 -0.73
C GLY A 419 -1.43 -5.29 -2.17
N ALA A 420 -1.66 -6.57 -2.52
CA ALA A 420 -1.43 -7.08 -3.87
C ALA A 420 -2.38 -6.45 -4.90
N ILE A 421 -3.65 -6.24 -4.54
CA ILE A 421 -4.62 -5.55 -5.44
C ILE A 421 -4.15 -4.12 -5.74
N ARG A 422 -3.74 -3.37 -4.72
CA ARG A 422 -3.27 -1.98 -4.90
C ARG A 422 -1.99 -1.92 -5.73
N GLU A 423 -1.11 -2.89 -5.57
CA GLU A 423 0.17 -2.93 -6.29
C GLU A 423 -0.01 -3.31 -7.77
N SER A 424 -0.91 -4.24 -8.07
CA SER A 424 -1.00 -4.87 -9.40
C SER A 424 -2.21 -4.45 -10.25
N ALA A 425 -3.27 -3.92 -9.65
CA ALA A 425 -4.54 -3.66 -10.34
C ALA A 425 -5.08 -2.23 -10.12
N MET A 426 -4.34 -1.38 -9.39
CA MET A 426 -4.73 -0.01 -9.10
C MET A 426 -3.58 0.96 -9.41
N LEU A 427 -3.91 2.08 -10.05
CA LEU A 427 -3.01 3.18 -10.34
C LEU A 427 -3.21 4.32 -9.34
N LEU A 428 -2.16 5.09 -9.09
CA LEU A 428 -2.27 6.33 -8.32
C LEU A 428 -2.67 7.46 -9.27
N CYS A 429 -3.67 8.25 -8.92
CA CYS A 429 -3.98 9.48 -9.65
C CYS A 429 -3.03 10.60 -9.22
N ASP A 430 -2.40 11.30 -10.15
CA ASP A 430 -1.53 12.47 -9.93
C ASP A 430 -2.30 13.80 -9.89
N ASN A 431 -3.62 13.77 -9.74
CA ASN A 431 -4.41 14.97 -9.63
C ASN A 431 -4.54 15.37 -8.14
N PRO A 432 -3.95 16.50 -7.69
CA PRO A 432 -4.03 16.93 -6.30
C PRO A 432 -5.46 17.22 -5.84
N SER A 433 -6.36 17.60 -6.76
CA SER A 433 -7.77 17.83 -6.44
C SER A 433 -8.56 16.54 -6.15
N HIS A 434 -7.99 15.38 -6.48
CA HIS A 434 -8.55 14.06 -6.19
C HIS A 434 -7.87 13.39 -4.99
N LEU A 435 -7.06 14.14 -4.22
CA LEU A 435 -6.34 13.64 -3.04
C LEU A 435 -5.44 12.43 -3.34
N TYR A 436 -4.92 12.36 -4.57
CA TYR A 436 -4.14 11.23 -5.07
C TYR A 436 -4.79 9.87 -4.80
N HIS A 437 -6.10 9.74 -5.03
CA HIS A 437 -6.80 8.47 -4.84
C HIS A 437 -6.27 7.36 -5.76
N ASN A 438 -6.66 6.12 -5.45
CA ASN A 438 -6.39 4.98 -6.33
C ASN A 438 -7.51 4.84 -7.36
N VAL A 439 -7.16 4.54 -8.61
CA VAL A 439 -8.10 4.23 -9.70
C VAL A 439 -7.80 2.85 -10.28
N PRO A 440 -8.80 2.10 -10.77
CA PRO A 440 -8.54 0.81 -11.40
C PRO A 440 -7.63 0.93 -12.63
N ASP A 441 -6.70 0.00 -12.78
CA ASP A 441 -5.92 -0.16 -14.00
C ASP A 441 -6.75 -0.91 -15.06
N TYR A 442 -7.57 -0.19 -15.81
CA TYR A 442 -8.32 -0.77 -16.94
C TYR A 442 -7.50 -0.82 -18.24
N THR A 443 -6.32 -0.18 -18.28
CA THR A 443 -5.41 -0.23 -19.42
C THR A 443 -4.48 -1.45 -19.37
N MET A 444 -4.37 -2.09 -18.20
CA MET A 444 -3.52 -3.26 -17.93
C MET A 444 -2.04 -2.93 -18.18
N GLU A 445 -1.63 -1.72 -17.81
CA GLU A 445 -0.28 -1.21 -18.03
C GLU A 445 0.64 -1.38 -16.81
N GLN A 446 0.08 -1.52 -15.61
CA GLN A 446 0.87 -1.70 -14.39
C GLN A 446 1.53 -3.09 -14.37
N MET A 447 2.85 -3.09 -14.47
CA MET A 447 3.69 -4.28 -14.27
C MET A 447 4.30 -4.28 -12.86
N LEU A 448 4.83 -5.42 -12.42
CA LEU A 448 5.49 -5.57 -11.12
C LEU A 448 7.02 -5.59 -11.28
N SER A 449 7.74 -5.55 -10.15
CA SER A 449 9.18 -5.81 -10.18
C SER A 449 9.48 -7.22 -10.69
N ASP A 450 10.65 -7.39 -11.29
CA ASP A 450 11.15 -8.70 -11.71
C ASP A 450 11.38 -9.65 -10.51
N ILE A 451 11.23 -10.97 -10.70
CA ILE A 451 11.48 -12.00 -9.67
C ILE A 451 12.47 -13.09 -10.09
N ASP A 452 13.14 -12.94 -11.23
CA ASP A 452 14.06 -13.96 -11.77
C ASP A 452 15.17 -14.26 -10.77
N HIS A 453 15.73 -13.21 -10.18
CA HIS A 453 16.75 -13.33 -9.15
C HIS A 453 16.28 -14.16 -7.94
N ASP A 454 15.06 -13.90 -7.46
CA ASP A 454 14.48 -14.59 -6.31
C ASP A 454 14.18 -16.07 -6.65
N CYS A 455 13.72 -16.35 -7.87
CA CYS A 455 13.52 -17.70 -8.35
C CYS A 455 14.84 -18.49 -8.39
N ILE A 456 15.91 -17.90 -8.96
CA ILE A 456 17.24 -18.52 -9.03
C ILE A 456 17.79 -18.79 -7.63
N MET A 457 17.60 -17.85 -6.70
CA MET A 457 18.03 -18.01 -5.31
C MET A 457 17.40 -19.25 -4.66
N VAL A 458 16.08 -19.45 -4.84
CA VAL A 458 15.37 -20.62 -4.30
C VAL A 458 15.77 -21.90 -5.04
N LEU A 459 15.93 -21.86 -6.36
CA LEU A 459 16.38 -23.01 -7.15
C LEU A 459 17.79 -23.49 -6.75
N LYS A 460 18.72 -22.56 -6.49
CA LYS A 460 20.02 -22.92 -5.91
C LYS A 460 19.87 -23.62 -4.57
N LYS A 461 18.98 -23.14 -3.69
CA LYS A 461 18.68 -23.83 -2.42
C LYS A 461 18.09 -25.23 -2.63
N VAL A 462 17.25 -25.43 -3.67
CA VAL A 462 16.70 -26.75 -4.06
C VAL A 462 17.83 -27.71 -4.43
N PHE A 463 18.73 -27.30 -5.32
CA PHE A 463 19.86 -28.15 -5.73
C PHE A 463 20.81 -28.47 -4.57
N SER A 464 21.11 -27.49 -3.71
CA SER A 464 21.94 -27.68 -2.51
C SER A 464 21.26 -28.62 -1.50
N THR A 465 19.93 -28.63 -1.44
CA THR A 465 19.20 -29.53 -0.56
C THR A 465 19.26 -30.98 -1.05
N ILE A 466 19.22 -31.21 -2.36
CA ILE A 466 19.32 -32.59 -2.89
C ILE A 466 20.76 -33.09 -3.02
N SER A 467 21.78 -32.21 -3.02
CA SER A 467 23.19 -32.62 -3.08
C SER A 467 23.60 -33.51 -1.89
N SER A 468 22.92 -33.38 -0.75
CA SER A 468 23.15 -34.24 0.42
C SER A 468 22.77 -35.71 0.20
N TYR A 469 22.05 -36.02 -0.89
CA TYR A 469 21.53 -37.36 -1.20
C TYR A 469 21.85 -37.83 -2.63
N ILE A 470 22.01 -36.90 -3.56
CA ILE A 470 22.24 -37.14 -4.99
C ILE A 470 23.47 -36.34 -5.44
N GLU A 471 24.38 -36.99 -6.13
CA GLU A 471 25.56 -36.32 -6.71
C GLU A 471 25.13 -35.38 -7.84
N LEU A 472 25.60 -34.13 -7.74
CA LEU A 472 25.41 -33.12 -8.79
C LEU A 472 26.62 -33.11 -9.73
N PRO A 473 26.42 -32.82 -11.03
CA PRO A 473 27.52 -32.79 -11.99
C PRO A 473 28.44 -31.57 -11.76
N ASP A 474 29.75 -31.78 -11.89
CA ASP A 474 30.79 -30.76 -11.66
C ASP A 474 30.54 -29.45 -12.40
N PHE A 475 30.02 -29.50 -13.65
CA PHE A 475 29.75 -28.28 -14.41
C PHE A 475 28.76 -27.36 -13.70
N PHE A 476 27.73 -27.93 -13.07
CA PHE A 476 26.69 -27.17 -12.40
C PHE A 476 27.21 -26.61 -11.07
N VAL A 477 27.93 -27.45 -10.32
CA VAL A 477 28.52 -27.07 -9.03
C VAL A 477 29.50 -25.91 -9.19
N ASN A 478 30.43 -26.05 -10.15
CA ASN A 478 31.48 -25.05 -10.41
C ASN A 478 30.91 -23.74 -10.96
N LYS A 479 29.91 -23.81 -11.86
CA LYS A 479 29.35 -22.62 -12.52
C LYS A 479 28.55 -21.73 -11.55
N TYR A 480 27.81 -22.34 -10.64
CA TYR A 480 26.88 -21.61 -9.76
C TYR A 480 27.35 -21.46 -8.31
N ASP A 481 28.61 -21.84 -8.03
CA ASP A 481 29.25 -21.85 -6.71
C ASP A 481 28.36 -22.54 -5.66
N MET A 482 27.91 -23.74 -6.01
CA MET A 482 27.02 -24.53 -5.17
C MET A 482 27.79 -25.10 -3.98
N ARG A 483 27.46 -24.65 -2.77
CA ARG A 483 27.92 -25.30 -1.53
C ARG A 483 27.15 -26.61 -1.36
N CYS A 484 27.78 -27.71 -1.76
CA CYS A 484 27.22 -29.06 -1.70
C CYS A 484 27.44 -29.73 -0.34
#